data_AF-A0A2J8U1Z0-F1
#
_entry.id   AF-A0A2J8U1Z0-F1
#
_cell.length_a   1.000
_cell.length_b   1.000
_cell.length_c   1.000
_cell.angle_alpha   90.00
_cell.angle_beta   90.00
_cell.angle_gamma   90.00
#
_symmetry.space_group_name_H-M   'P 1'
#
loop_
_entity.id
_entity.type
_entity.pdbx_description
1 polymer ?
#
loop_
_entity_poly.entity_id
_entity_poly.type
_entity_poly.pdbx_seq_one_letter_code
_entity_poly.pdbx_strand_id
1 'polypeptide(L)'
;MTSCEPFGKEGILIKIPAIISHRTESHVKPGRLTVLVSGLEIHDSSSLLMHRFEREDVDDIKVHSPYEISIRQRFIGKPDMAYRLISAKMPEVIPILEVQFSKKMELLEDALVLRSARTSSPAEKSCSVWHAASGLMGRTLHREPPAGDQEGTALHLQTSLPALSEADTQELTQILRRMKGLALEAESELERQDEALDGVAAAVDRATLTIDKHNRRMKRLT
;
A
#
# COMPACT_ATOMS: atom_id res chain seq x y z
N MET A 1 -29.49 -17.08 -12.57
CA MET A 1 -29.79 -15.74 -12.04
C MET A 1 -29.89 -15.87 -10.54
N THR A 2 -28.87 -15.45 -9.79
CA THR A 2 -28.87 -15.48 -8.33
C THR A 2 -28.87 -14.04 -7.85
N SER A 3 -30.04 -13.59 -7.42
CA SER A 3 -30.24 -12.33 -6.72
C SER A 3 -29.56 -12.41 -5.34
N CYS A 4 -28.51 -11.63 -5.13
CA CYS A 4 -28.03 -11.35 -3.77
C CYS A 4 -28.98 -10.33 -3.15
N GLU A 5 -29.80 -10.79 -2.21
CA GLU A 5 -30.58 -9.93 -1.31
C GLU A 5 -29.64 -9.07 -0.46
N PRO A 6 -30.11 -7.89 0.01
CA PRO A 6 -29.27 -6.97 0.77
C PRO A 6 -29.12 -7.51 2.19
N PHE A 7 -27.96 -8.11 2.49
CA PHE A 7 -27.65 -8.57 3.84
C PHE A 7 -27.71 -7.38 4.81
N GLY A 8 -28.64 -7.48 5.75
CA GLY A 8 -29.09 -6.39 6.60
C GLY A 8 -28.00 -5.89 7.53
N LYS A 9 -27.79 -4.56 7.55
CA LYS A 9 -26.97 -3.81 8.52
C LYS A 9 -25.71 -4.56 8.96
N GLU A 10 -25.01 -5.12 7.99
CA GLU A 10 -23.71 -5.74 8.20
C GLU A 10 -22.80 -4.67 8.82
N GLY A 11 -22.03 -5.02 9.85
CA GLY A 11 -21.27 -4.06 10.65
C GLY A 11 -20.23 -3.33 9.79
N ILE A 12 -20.65 -2.30 9.07
CA ILE A 12 -19.80 -1.48 8.22
C ILE A 12 -18.91 -0.67 9.15
N LEU A 13 -17.60 -0.88 9.02
CA LEU A 13 -16.59 -0.11 9.72
C LEU A 13 -16.33 1.20 8.99
N ILE A 14 -16.15 1.14 7.66
CA ILE A 14 -15.88 2.32 6.83
C ILE A 14 -16.16 2.05 5.35
N LYS A 15 -16.53 3.10 4.62
CA LYS A 15 -16.72 3.09 3.17
C LYS A 15 -15.88 4.20 2.54
N ILE A 16 -15.02 3.85 1.59
CA ILE A 16 -14.14 4.81 0.92
C ILE A 16 -14.21 4.66 -0.60
N PRO A 17 -14.19 5.78 -1.36
CA PRO A 17 -14.01 5.70 -2.80
C PRO A 17 -12.61 5.15 -3.10
N ALA A 18 -12.50 4.27 -4.08
CA ALA A 18 -11.24 3.66 -4.46
C ALA A 18 -11.17 3.44 -5.96
N ILE A 19 -9.96 3.54 -6.49
CA ILE A 19 -9.60 3.15 -7.83
C ILE A 19 -9.18 1.69 -7.77
N ILE A 20 -9.85 0.83 -8.52
CA ILE A 20 -9.73 -0.62 -8.47
C ILE A 20 -9.04 -1.10 -9.74
N SER A 21 -8.01 -1.92 -9.58
CA SER A 21 -7.42 -2.70 -10.68
C SER A 21 -7.44 -4.17 -10.33
N HIS A 22 -7.80 -4.99 -11.30
CA HIS A 22 -7.77 -6.44 -11.20
C HIS A 22 -6.51 -6.95 -11.90
N ARG A 23 -5.82 -7.94 -11.32
CA ARG A 23 -4.49 -8.41 -11.76
C ARG A 23 -4.35 -8.63 -13.28
N THR A 24 -5.41 -9.10 -13.93
CA THR A 24 -5.43 -9.46 -15.36
C THR A 24 -5.84 -8.29 -16.27
N GLU A 25 -6.31 -7.19 -15.69
CA GLU A 25 -6.97 -6.10 -16.40
C GLU A 25 -6.11 -4.83 -16.33
N SER A 26 -5.58 -4.40 -17.48
CA SER A 26 -4.89 -3.10 -17.61
C SER A 26 -5.83 -1.91 -17.42
N HIS A 27 -7.13 -2.17 -17.33
CA HIS A 27 -8.14 -1.15 -17.16
C HIS A 27 -8.42 -0.95 -15.68
N VAL A 28 -8.33 0.31 -15.29
CA VAL A 28 -8.55 0.75 -13.93
C VAL A 28 -9.98 1.27 -13.83
N LYS A 29 -10.76 0.76 -12.86
CA LYS A 29 -12.17 1.14 -12.66
C LYS A 29 -12.32 1.98 -11.41
N PRO A 30 -13.04 3.12 -11.47
CA PRO A 30 -13.47 3.80 -10.26
C PRO A 30 -14.52 2.97 -9.54
N GLY A 31 -14.48 2.94 -8.21
CA GLY A 31 -15.43 2.22 -7.39
C GLY A 31 -15.32 2.56 -5.92
N ARG A 32 -15.67 1.61 -5.06
CA ARG A 32 -15.72 1.81 -3.61
C ARG A 32 -15.27 0.56 -2.86
N LEU A 33 -14.39 0.75 -1.88
CA LEU A 33 -14.06 -0.27 -0.88
C LEU A 33 -14.95 -0.07 0.35
N THR A 34 -15.61 -1.14 0.78
CA THR A 34 -16.34 -1.19 2.05
C THR A 34 -15.66 -2.19 2.96
N VAL A 35 -15.29 -1.75 4.16
CA VAL A 35 -14.72 -2.61 5.20
C VAL A 35 -15.85 -2.96 6.16
N LEU A 36 -16.09 -4.25 6.31
CA LEU A 36 -17.08 -4.84 7.21
C LEU A 36 -16.36 -5.49 8.39
N VAL A 37 -17.11 -5.78 9.46
CA VAL A 37 -16.62 -6.66 10.53
C VAL A 37 -16.43 -8.11 10.01
N SER A 38 -17.27 -8.54 9.05
CA SER A 38 -17.24 -9.88 8.44
C SER A 38 -16.17 -10.05 7.36
N GLY A 39 -15.63 -8.96 6.79
CA GLY A 39 -14.76 -9.04 5.63
C GLY A 39 -14.63 -7.72 4.87
N LEU A 40 -14.38 -7.81 3.56
CA LEU A 40 -14.16 -6.67 2.67
C LEU A 40 -15.01 -6.80 1.42
N GLU A 41 -15.57 -5.69 0.95
CA GLU A 41 -16.37 -5.65 -0.27
C GLU A 41 -15.85 -4.59 -1.24
N ILE A 42 -15.71 -5.00 -2.50
CA ILE A 42 -15.31 -4.13 -3.60
C ILE A 42 -16.51 -3.91 -4.49
N HIS A 43 -16.87 -2.65 -4.68
CA HIS A 43 -17.97 -2.24 -5.54
C HIS A 43 -17.45 -1.44 -6.73
N ASP A 44 -18.11 -1.58 -7.87
CA ASP A 44 -17.88 -0.75 -9.05
C ASP A 44 -18.47 0.67 -8.87
N SER A 45 -18.19 1.56 -9.82
CA SER A 45 -18.77 2.90 -9.97
C SER A 45 -20.30 2.91 -9.90
N SER A 46 -20.94 1.87 -10.45
CA SER A 46 -22.39 1.65 -10.41
C SER A 46 -22.90 1.17 -9.05
N SER A 47 -22.04 1.04 -8.03
CA SER A 47 -22.32 0.40 -6.75
C SER A 47 -22.72 -1.08 -6.85
N LEU A 48 -22.41 -1.74 -7.96
CA LEU A 48 -22.53 -3.19 -8.10
C LEU A 48 -21.38 -3.89 -7.36
N LEU A 49 -21.69 -4.92 -6.57
CA LEU A 49 -20.68 -5.72 -5.89
C LEU A 49 -19.84 -6.49 -6.91
N MET A 50 -18.54 -6.17 -7.00
CA MET A 50 -17.58 -6.87 -7.86
C MET A 50 -17.04 -8.11 -7.18
N HIS A 51 -16.63 -7.99 -5.91
CA HIS A 51 -16.08 -9.09 -5.14
C HIS A 51 -16.28 -8.87 -3.64
N ARG A 52 -16.55 -9.97 -2.93
CA ARG A 52 -16.61 -10.00 -1.46
C ARG A 52 -15.56 -10.96 -0.96
N PHE A 53 -14.69 -10.45 -0.11
CA PHE A 53 -13.74 -11.25 0.66
C PHE A 53 -14.32 -11.49 2.04
N GLU A 54 -14.51 -12.75 2.41
CA GLU A 54 -14.71 -13.09 3.82
C GLU A 54 -13.40 -12.93 4.57
N ARG A 55 -13.47 -12.67 5.87
CA ARG A 55 -12.27 -12.44 6.68
C ARG A 55 -11.32 -13.64 6.65
N GLU A 56 -11.87 -14.84 6.64
CA GLU A 56 -11.14 -16.11 6.63
C GLU A 56 -10.46 -16.36 5.28
N ASP A 57 -11.14 -15.96 4.19
CA ASP A 57 -10.77 -16.15 2.80
C ASP A 57 -9.62 -15.25 2.31
N VAL A 58 -9.36 -14.12 2.96
CA VAL A 58 -8.24 -13.24 2.58
C VAL A 58 -6.93 -13.94 2.93
N ASP A 59 -6.05 -14.23 1.98
CA ASP A 59 -4.73 -14.81 2.30
C ASP A 59 -3.75 -13.76 2.79
N ASP A 60 -3.59 -12.69 2.00
CA ASP A 60 -2.65 -11.61 2.29
C ASP A 60 -3.17 -10.24 1.85
N ILE A 61 -2.87 -9.22 2.67
CA ILE A 61 -3.08 -7.80 2.38
C ILE A 61 -1.71 -7.13 2.36
N LYS A 62 -1.27 -6.65 1.20
CA LYS A 62 0.01 -5.95 1.05
C LYS A 62 -0.21 -4.44 1.00
N VAL A 63 0.47 -3.69 1.83
CA VAL A 63 0.46 -2.23 1.78
C VAL A 63 1.69 -1.76 1.00
N HIS A 64 1.47 -1.20 -0.18
CA HIS A 64 2.53 -0.69 -1.04
C HIS A 64 2.86 0.77 -0.73
N SER A 65 1.85 1.57 -0.42
CA SER A 65 2.00 2.96 0.03
C SER A 65 0.85 3.32 0.98
N PRO A 66 0.89 4.48 1.68
CA PRO A 66 -0.22 4.92 2.52
C PRO A 66 -1.56 5.06 1.79
N TYR A 67 -1.54 5.12 0.45
CA TYR A 67 -2.72 5.29 -0.39
C TYR A 67 -3.05 4.05 -1.22
N GLU A 68 -2.23 3.00 -1.14
CA GLU A 68 -2.30 1.85 -2.03
C GLU A 68 -2.12 0.53 -1.30
N ILE A 69 -3.08 -0.37 -1.48
CA ILE A 69 -3.05 -1.73 -0.94
C ILE A 69 -3.39 -2.75 -2.03
N SER A 70 -2.92 -3.98 -1.85
CA SER A 70 -3.31 -5.15 -2.64
C SER A 70 -3.89 -6.21 -1.72
N ILE A 71 -5.04 -6.76 -2.09
CA ILE A 71 -5.72 -7.82 -1.35
C ILE A 71 -5.75 -9.06 -2.23
N ARG A 72 -5.35 -10.21 -1.67
CA ARG A 72 -5.32 -11.48 -2.40
C ARG A 72 -6.04 -12.60 -1.65
N GLN A 73 -6.75 -13.40 -2.42
CA GLN A 73 -7.37 -14.68 -2.03
C GLN A 73 -6.90 -15.74 -3.01
N ARG A 74 -6.32 -16.82 -2.49
CA ARG A 74 -5.73 -17.93 -3.22
C ARG A 74 -6.77 -19.01 -3.44
N PHE A 75 -6.76 -19.60 -4.63
CA PHE A 75 -7.63 -20.72 -4.96
C PHE A 75 -6.80 -21.91 -5.43
N ILE A 76 -7.22 -23.11 -5.05
CA ILE A 76 -6.62 -24.35 -5.56
C ILE A 76 -7.28 -24.67 -6.91
N GLY A 77 -6.47 -24.81 -7.96
CA GLY A 77 -6.95 -25.16 -9.30
C GLY A 77 -7.61 -24.04 -10.10
N LYS A 78 -7.66 -22.81 -9.56
CA LYS A 78 -8.12 -21.59 -10.23
C LYS A 78 -7.10 -20.47 -9.99
N PRO A 79 -7.00 -19.46 -10.86
CA PRO A 79 -6.16 -18.30 -10.58
C PRO A 79 -6.63 -17.57 -9.30
N ASP A 80 -5.66 -17.12 -8.51
CA ASP A 80 -5.90 -16.29 -7.32
C ASP A 80 -6.72 -15.04 -7.67
N MET A 81 -7.65 -14.66 -6.80
CA MET A 81 -8.34 -13.38 -6.87
C MET A 81 -7.49 -12.30 -6.21
N ALA A 82 -7.02 -11.33 -6.99
CA ALA A 82 -6.17 -10.26 -6.49
C ALA A 82 -6.66 -8.90 -7.00
N TYR A 83 -6.91 -8.00 -6.05
CA TYR A 83 -7.34 -6.63 -6.32
C TYR A 83 -6.33 -5.64 -5.74
N ARG A 84 -5.97 -4.65 -6.55
CA ARG A 84 -5.15 -3.51 -6.14
C ARG A 84 -6.03 -2.27 -6.06
N LEU A 85 -5.96 -1.60 -4.92
CA LEU A 85 -6.86 -0.53 -4.52
C LEU A 85 -6.04 0.72 -4.20
N ILE A 86 -6.42 1.84 -4.82
CA ILE A 86 -5.80 3.15 -4.59
C ILE A 86 -6.87 4.11 -4.08
N SER A 87 -6.63 4.77 -2.96
CA SER A 87 -7.54 5.78 -2.40
C SER A 87 -6.81 6.82 -1.57
N ALA A 88 -7.22 8.08 -1.70
CA ALA A 88 -6.78 9.15 -0.80
C ALA A 88 -7.24 8.94 0.66
N LYS A 89 -8.30 8.14 0.87
CA LYS A 89 -8.87 7.81 2.18
C LYS A 89 -8.34 6.50 2.76
N MET A 90 -7.39 5.85 2.09
CA MET A 90 -6.76 4.62 2.57
C MET A 90 -6.06 4.77 3.94
N PRO A 91 -5.43 5.92 4.29
CA PRO A 91 -4.83 6.09 5.63
C PRO A 91 -5.83 5.95 6.79
N GLU A 92 -7.12 6.19 6.56
CA GLU A 92 -8.18 5.97 7.56
C GLU A 92 -8.56 4.49 7.66
N VAL A 93 -8.33 3.72 6.60
CA VAL A 93 -8.67 2.29 6.49
C VAL A 93 -7.55 1.37 6.99
N ILE A 94 -6.29 1.71 6.72
CA ILE A 94 -5.14 0.87 7.07
C ILE A 94 -5.13 0.47 8.56
N PRO A 95 -5.37 1.36 9.54
CA PRO A 95 -5.41 0.97 10.95
C PRO A 95 -6.53 -0.04 11.27
N ILE A 96 -7.67 0.07 10.58
CA ILE A 96 -8.79 -0.86 10.74
C ILE A 96 -8.41 -2.23 10.18
N LEU A 97 -7.74 -2.26 9.03
CA LEU A 97 -7.23 -3.49 8.44
C LEU A 97 -6.13 -4.12 9.31
N GLU A 98 -5.28 -3.33 9.93
CA GLU A 98 -4.24 -3.81 10.87
C GLU A 98 -4.86 -4.55 12.05
N VAL A 99 -5.93 -4.00 12.63
CA VAL A 99 -6.65 -4.63 13.74
C VAL A 99 -7.36 -5.92 13.29
N GLN A 100 -8.01 -5.91 12.12
CA GLN A 100 -8.81 -7.04 11.64
C GLN A 100 -7.98 -8.18 11.03
N PHE A 101 -6.87 -7.85 10.36
CA PHE A 101 -6.09 -8.75 9.51
C PHE A 101 -4.61 -8.78 9.88
N SER A 102 -4.22 -8.39 11.10
CA SER A 102 -2.82 -8.30 11.55
C SER A 102 -1.90 -9.43 11.07
N LYS A 103 -2.32 -10.69 11.19
CA LYS A 103 -1.53 -11.86 10.77
C LYS A 103 -1.38 -12.03 9.26
N LYS A 104 -2.30 -11.45 8.49
CA LYS A 104 -2.39 -11.54 7.02
C LYS A 104 -1.86 -10.25 6.35
N MET A 105 -1.48 -9.23 7.12
CA MET A 105 -1.04 -7.94 6.59
C MET A 105 0.48 -7.88 6.45
N GLU A 106 0.96 -7.60 5.24
CA GLU A 106 2.36 -7.37 4.91
C GLU A 106 2.57 -5.89 4.61
N LEU A 107 3.38 -5.22 5.42
CA LEU A 107 3.70 -3.81 5.23
C LEU A 107 5.05 -3.70 4.51
N LEU A 108 5.10 -3.04 3.35
CA LEU A 108 6.37 -2.76 2.67
C LEU A 108 7.09 -1.62 3.41
N GLU A 109 8.37 -1.82 3.76
CA GLU A 109 9.17 -0.93 4.63
C GLU A 109 9.18 0.55 4.19
N ASP A 110 9.04 0.83 2.89
CA ASP A 110 9.01 2.20 2.35
C ASP A 110 7.77 3.01 2.79
N ALA A 111 6.66 2.35 3.15
CA ALA A 111 5.47 3.01 3.67
C ALA A 111 5.64 3.45 5.14
N LEU A 112 6.61 2.90 5.88
CA LEU A 112 6.88 3.24 7.28
C LEU A 112 7.53 4.62 7.42
N VAL A 113 8.29 5.07 6.42
CA VAL A 113 9.04 6.33 6.45
C VAL A 113 8.10 7.55 6.55
N LEU A 114 6.89 7.46 6.00
CA LEU A 114 5.86 8.49 6.14
C LEU A 114 5.09 8.43 7.47
N ARG A 115 5.07 7.27 8.15
CA ARG A 115 4.45 7.11 9.46
C ARG A 115 5.33 7.67 10.56
N SER A 116 6.64 7.40 10.52
CA SER A 116 7.59 7.90 11.52
C SER A 116 7.69 9.44 11.53
N ALA A 117 7.52 10.10 10.39
CA ALA A 117 7.54 11.56 10.28
C ALA A 117 6.35 12.27 10.95
N ARG A 118 5.24 11.55 11.23
CA ARG A 118 4.04 12.15 11.87
C ARG A 118 3.88 11.81 13.34
N THR A 119 4.67 10.88 13.88
CA THR A 119 4.55 10.40 15.27
C THR A 119 5.87 10.44 16.05
N SER A 120 6.81 11.29 15.67
CA SER A 120 8.01 11.54 16.49
C SER A 120 7.73 12.66 17.52
N SER A 121 7.10 12.30 18.64
CA SER A 121 7.37 12.97 19.92
C SER A 121 8.33 12.07 20.71
N PRO A 122 9.47 12.57 21.22
CA PRO A 122 10.45 11.72 21.87
C PRO A 122 10.01 11.44 23.31
N ALA A 123 9.66 10.19 23.61
CA ALA A 123 9.73 9.68 24.96
C ALA A 123 10.01 8.18 24.93
N GLU A 124 11.13 7.84 25.54
CA GLU A 124 11.70 6.51 25.67
C GLU A 124 10.77 5.46 26.29
N LYS A 125 11.06 4.19 25.93
CA LYS A 125 10.85 2.95 26.71
C LYS A 125 9.43 2.35 26.75
N SER A 126 9.33 1.25 25.99
CA SER A 126 8.81 -0.07 26.40
C SER A 126 7.31 -0.27 26.68
N CYS A 127 6.78 -1.28 25.99
CA CYS A 127 5.65 -2.16 26.32
C CYS A 127 4.23 -1.60 26.46
N SER A 128 3.34 -2.22 25.66
CA SER A 128 1.97 -2.68 25.98
C SER A 128 1.18 -1.94 27.06
N VAL A 129 -0.02 -1.45 26.69
CA VAL A 129 -1.30 -1.55 27.42
C VAL A 129 -2.25 -0.51 26.82
N TRP A 130 -3.19 -0.94 25.96
CA TRP A 130 -4.37 -0.15 25.62
C TRP A 130 -5.57 -0.73 26.36
N HIS A 131 -5.70 -0.36 27.63
CA HIS A 131 -6.95 -0.40 28.35
C HIS A 131 -7.07 0.85 29.20
N ALA A 132 -7.95 1.76 28.78
CA ALA A 132 -8.87 2.49 29.65
C ALA A 132 -9.64 3.53 28.81
N ALA A 133 -10.79 3.12 28.29
CA ALA A 133 -11.91 4.04 28.13
C ALA A 133 -12.70 4.00 29.45
N SER A 134 -12.99 5.16 30.07
CA SER A 134 -14.33 5.52 30.60
C SER A 134 -14.31 6.84 31.39
N GLY A 135 -15.33 7.67 31.15
CA GLY A 135 -15.71 8.84 31.96
C GLY A 135 -15.09 10.16 31.49
N LEU A 136 -15.80 11.27 31.30
CA LEU A 136 -17.09 11.68 31.82
C LEU A 136 -17.55 12.95 31.07
N MET A 137 -18.86 13.05 30.91
CA MET A 137 -19.64 14.10 30.24
C MET A 137 -19.30 15.55 30.61
N GLY A 138 -19.28 16.41 29.58
CA GLY A 138 -20.08 17.63 29.46
C GLY A 138 -19.96 18.74 30.53
N ARG A 139 -19.54 19.94 30.08
CA ARG A 139 -20.17 21.19 30.53
C ARG A 139 -19.90 22.36 29.57
N THR A 140 -20.96 22.75 28.87
CA THR A 140 -21.19 24.08 28.30
C THR A 140 -21.24 25.14 29.39
N LEU A 141 -20.54 26.26 29.25
CA LEU A 141 -21.05 27.58 29.65
C LEU A 141 -20.42 28.70 28.79
N HIS A 142 -21.34 29.39 28.12
CA HIS A 142 -21.32 30.69 27.47
C HIS A 142 -20.65 31.81 28.31
N ARG A 143 -19.83 32.68 27.71
CA ARG A 143 -19.81 34.15 27.95
C ARG A 143 -18.86 34.88 26.97
N GLU A 144 -19.43 35.76 26.14
CA GLU A 144 -18.74 36.78 25.33
C GLU A 144 -19.11 38.19 25.91
N PRO A 145 -18.57 39.32 25.39
CA PRO A 145 -17.26 39.96 25.63
C PRO A 145 -17.39 41.30 26.42
N PRO A 146 -16.33 42.13 26.49
CA PRO A 146 -16.50 43.46 25.90
C PRO A 146 -15.29 44.01 25.10
N ALA A 147 -15.61 45.03 24.31
CA ALA A 147 -14.84 45.73 23.30
C ALA A 147 -13.65 46.57 23.83
N GLY A 148 -12.68 46.81 22.92
CA GLY A 148 -11.63 47.81 23.06
C GLY A 148 -10.68 47.78 21.85
N ASP A 149 -10.78 48.79 20.99
CA ASP A 149 -9.93 49.02 19.81
C ASP A 149 -8.44 49.17 20.16
N GLN A 150 -7.56 48.65 19.29
CA GLN A 150 -6.45 49.41 18.67
C GLN A 150 -5.64 48.57 17.67
N GLU A 151 -5.31 49.24 16.56
CA GLU A 151 -4.42 48.88 15.47
C GLU A 151 -3.17 48.03 15.79
N GLY A 152 -2.88 47.13 14.84
CA GLY A 152 -1.53 46.97 14.30
C GLY A 152 -0.59 46.04 15.07
N THR A 153 -0.42 44.82 14.57
CA THR A 153 0.89 44.20 14.25
C THR A 153 0.64 42.79 13.73
N ALA A 154 1.23 42.49 12.58
CA ALA A 154 1.19 41.19 11.91
C ALA A 154 1.64 40.07 12.86
N LEU A 155 0.72 39.18 13.23
CA LEU A 155 1.06 37.90 13.86
C LEU A 155 1.59 36.96 12.78
N HIS A 156 2.92 37.07 12.62
CA HIS A 156 3.83 36.12 12.02
C HIS A 156 3.40 34.69 12.38
N LEU A 157 2.79 33.99 11.41
CA LEU A 157 2.66 32.54 11.40
C LEU A 157 4.08 31.97 11.24
N GLN A 158 4.85 31.97 12.33
CA GLN A 158 6.09 31.21 12.41
C GLN A 158 5.71 29.75 12.35
N THR A 159 5.79 29.21 11.14
CA THR A 159 5.90 27.78 10.90
C THR A 159 7.26 27.38 11.46
N SER A 160 7.34 27.12 12.76
CA SER A 160 8.52 26.51 13.37
C SER A 160 8.56 25.04 12.95
N LEU A 161 9.04 24.81 11.73
CA LEU A 161 9.69 23.54 11.39
C LEU A 161 10.80 23.35 12.43
N PRO A 162 11.00 22.15 13.03
CA PRO A 162 12.19 21.91 13.83
C PRO A 162 13.40 22.24 12.96
N ALA A 163 14.21 23.21 13.39
CA ALA A 163 15.45 23.52 12.70
C ALA A 163 16.32 22.26 12.78
N LEU A 164 16.43 21.54 11.66
CA LEU A 164 17.29 20.37 11.55
C LEU A 164 18.71 20.77 11.94
N SER A 165 19.38 19.96 12.75
CA SER A 165 20.76 20.23 13.14
C SER A 165 21.64 20.19 11.89
N GLU A 166 22.65 21.06 11.82
CA GLU A 166 23.60 21.10 10.71
C GLU A 166 24.26 19.72 10.48
N ALA A 167 24.52 19.00 11.58
CA ALA A 167 25.02 17.63 11.56
C ALA A 167 24.07 16.67 10.80
N ASP A 168 22.77 16.73 11.07
CA ASP A 168 21.76 15.87 10.41
C ASP A 168 21.70 16.15 8.90
N THR A 169 21.79 17.43 8.50
CA THR A 169 21.80 17.80 7.08
C THR A 169 23.04 17.30 6.34
N GLN A 170 24.17 17.24 7.04
CA GLN A 170 25.43 16.72 6.50
C GLN A 170 25.39 15.20 6.34
N GLU A 171 24.82 14.48 7.32
CA GLU A 171 24.61 13.03 7.25
C GLU A 171 23.67 12.65 6.10
N LEU A 172 22.53 13.35 5.97
CA LEU A 172 21.60 13.14 4.85
C LEU A 172 22.27 13.36 3.50
N THR A 173 23.09 14.41 3.38
CA THR A 173 23.85 14.68 2.16
C THR A 173 24.83 13.55 1.85
N GLN A 174 25.48 12.98 2.87
CA GLN A 174 26.39 11.85 2.70
C GLN A 174 25.65 10.58 2.27
N ILE A 175 24.50 10.28 2.88
CA ILE A 175 23.65 9.14 2.54
C ILE A 175 23.18 9.26 1.09
N LEU A 176 22.69 10.43 0.66
CA LEU A 176 22.26 10.67 -0.71
C LEU A 176 23.39 10.47 -1.72
N ARG A 177 24.63 10.90 -1.39
CA ARG A 177 25.80 10.64 -2.25
C ARG A 177 26.10 9.15 -2.39
N ARG A 178 26.02 8.39 -1.29
CA ARG A 178 26.22 6.93 -1.32
C ARG A 178 25.14 6.22 -2.13
N MET A 179 23.88 6.60 -1.92
CA MET A 179 22.75 6.06 -2.67
C MET A 179 22.86 6.34 -4.17
N LYS A 180 23.31 7.55 -4.55
CA LYS A 180 23.63 7.86 -5.95
C LYS A 180 24.73 6.95 -6.50
N GLY A 181 25.78 6.70 -5.73
CA GLY A 181 26.86 5.78 -6.14
C GLY A 181 26.35 4.37 -6.40
N LEU A 182 25.55 3.83 -5.48
CA LEU A 182 24.94 2.50 -5.61
C LEU A 182 23.98 2.41 -6.80
N ALA A 183 23.19 3.46 -7.04
CA ALA A 183 22.28 3.49 -8.19
C ALA A 183 23.05 3.43 -9.53
N LEU A 184 24.16 4.17 -9.65
CA LEU A 184 25.00 4.13 -10.85
C LEU A 184 25.70 2.78 -11.03
N GLU A 185 26.16 2.15 -9.94
CA GLU A 185 26.76 0.82 -9.98
C GLU A 185 25.72 -0.22 -10.43
N ALA A 186 24.51 -0.17 -9.87
CA ALA A 186 23.41 -1.05 -10.25
C ALA A 186 23.00 -0.87 -11.72
N GLU A 187 22.96 0.36 -12.23
CA GLU A 187 22.70 0.64 -13.65
C GLU A 187 23.76 -0.01 -14.54
N SER A 188 25.05 0.18 -14.22
CA SER A 188 26.14 -0.43 -15.00
C SER A 188 26.15 -1.97 -14.94
N GLU A 189 25.76 -2.55 -13.79
CA GLU A 189 25.68 -4.00 -13.64
C GLU A 189 24.46 -4.58 -14.38
N LEU A 190 23.36 -3.84 -14.49
CA LEU A 190 22.21 -4.23 -15.31
C LEU A 190 22.58 -4.26 -16.80
N GLU A 191 23.28 -3.25 -17.31
CA GLU A 191 23.77 -3.25 -18.70
C GLU A 191 24.68 -4.46 -18.97
N ARG A 192 25.61 -4.74 -18.05
CA ARG A 192 26.49 -5.91 -18.15
C ARG A 192 25.71 -7.25 -18.16
N GLN A 193 24.62 -7.33 -17.39
CA GLN A 193 23.76 -8.52 -17.37
C GLN A 193 22.95 -8.66 -18.64
N ASP A 194 22.46 -7.56 -19.23
CA ASP A 194 21.73 -7.58 -20.50
C ASP A 194 22.62 -8.12 -21.64
N GLU A 195 23.86 -7.62 -21.74
CA GLU A 195 24.85 -8.15 -22.69
C GLU A 195 25.15 -9.64 -22.48
N ALA A 196 25.21 -10.08 -21.22
CA ALA A 196 25.42 -11.49 -20.90
C ALA A 196 24.21 -12.36 -21.33
N LEU A 197 22.99 -11.85 -21.15
CA LEU A 197 21.76 -12.52 -21.57
C LEU A 197 21.68 -12.66 -23.09
N ASP A 198 22.10 -11.64 -23.86
CA ASP A 198 22.21 -11.74 -25.32
C ASP A 198 23.17 -12.86 -25.75
N GLY A 199 24.31 -12.99 -25.06
CA GLY A 199 25.26 -14.07 -25.28
C GLY A 199 24.65 -15.46 -25.02
N VAL A 200 23.87 -15.59 -23.96
CA VAL A 200 23.14 -16.83 -23.61
C VAL A 200 22.05 -17.13 -24.64
N ALA A 201 21.25 -16.13 -25.04
CA ALA A 201 20.22 -16.30 -26.06
C ALA A 201 20.81 -16.82 -27.37
N ALA A 202 21.90 -16.22 -27.84
CA ALA A 202 22.59 -16.68 -29.05
C ALA A 202 23.15 -18.12 -28.89
N ALA A 203 23.60 -18.50 -27.70
CA ALA A 203 24.05 -19.87 -27.44
C ALA A 203 22.90 -20.89 -27.45
N VAL A 204 21.75 -20.52 -26.88
CA VAL A 204 20.52 -21.33 -26.87
C VAL A 204 19.99 -21.53 -28.28
N ASP A 205 19.97 -20.49 -29.11
CA ASP A 205 19.55 -20.59 -30.52
C ASP A 205 20.45 -21.56 -31.30
N ARG A 206 21.77 -21.45 -31.15
CA ARG A 206 22.73 -22.38 -31.77
C ARG A 206 22.51 -23.82 -31.29
N ALA A 207 22.29 -24.02 -30.00
CA ALA A 207 22.02 -25.35 -29.44
C ALA A 207 20.71 -25.92 -30.03
N THR A 208 19.66 -25.11 -30.11
CA THR A 208 18.36 -25.49 -30.67
C THR A 208 18.47 -25.91 -32.14
N LEU A 209 19.15 -25.11 -32.97
CA LEU A 209 19.40 -25.46 -34.38
C LEU A 209 20.19 -26.78 -34.51
N THR A 210 21.12 -27.03 -33.59
CA THR A 210 21.91 -28.26 -33.57
C THR A 210 21.05 -29.46 -33.20
N ILE A 211 20.22 -29.34 -32.15
CA ILE A 211 19.27 -30.37 -31.72
C ILE A 211 18.28 -30.71 -32.84
N ASP A 212 17.69 -29.70 -33.50
CA ASP A 212 16.76 -29.90 -34.61
C ASP A 212 17.42 -30.63 -35.78
N LYS A 213 18.68 -30.29 -36.09
CA LYS A 213 19.45 -30.98 -37.13
C LYS A 213 19.68 -32.44 -36.77
N HIS A 214 19.93 -32.76 -35.51
CA HIS A 214 20.06 -34.15 -35.04
C HIS A 214 18.71 -34.88 -35.09
N ASN A 215 17.63 -34.24 -34.65
CA ASN A 215 16.28 -34.80 -34.65
C ASN A 215 15.82 -35.16 -36.07
N ARG A 216 16.06 -34.27 -37.06
CA ARG A 216 15.79 -34.54 -38.49
C ARG A 216 16.59 -35.72 -39.03
N ARG A 217 17.85 -35.90 -38.61
CA ARG A 217 18.66 -37.06 -39.00
C ARG A 217 18.11 -38.35 -38.41
N MET A 218 17.71 -38.33 -37.14
CA MET A 218 17.13 -39.49 -36.46
C MET A 218 15.83 -39.95 -37.13
N LYS A 219 14.94 -39.01 -37.48
CA LYS A 219 13.70 -39.29 -38.23
C LYS A 219 13.91 -39.88 -39.63
N ARG A 220 15.11 -39.79 -40.21
CA ARG A 220 15.44 -40.42 -41.50
C ARG A 220 15.98 -41.85 -41.34
N LEU A 221 16.33 -42.24 -40.12
CA LEU A 221 16.87 -43.55 -39.78
C LEU A 221 15.82 -44.49 -39.17
N THR A 222 14.62 -43.98 -38.89
CA THR A 222 13.44 -44.71 -38.42
C THR A 222 12.41 -44.72 -39.54
#